data_AF-A0A8E6B978-F1
#
_entry.id   AF-A0A8E6B978-F1
#
_cell.length_a   1.000
_cell.length_b   1.000
_cell.length_c   1.000
_cell.angle_alpha   90.00
_cell.angle_beta   90.00
_cell.angle_gamma   90.00
#
_symmetry.space_group_name_H-M   'P 1'
#
loop_
_entity.id
_entity.type
_entity.pdbx_description
1 polymer ?
#
loop_
_entity_poly.entity_id
_entity_poly.type
_entity_poly.pdbx_seq_one_letter_code
_entity_poly.pdbx_strand_id
1 'polypeptide(L)'
;MNIEIVEEPIRFHLHGIGSVVENERFGEVGFRLMNEMWQVVKKATIATTGINHWVYMPDHRMFVGVELRSPQQPSTPDLLEPLEFELQRYLKHVHVGPYQALPQKWKDLKAELAARGETIGSPSLEIYGHHCDDPSKLETTILISLQTKSKITP
;
A
#
# COMPACT_ATOMS: atom_id res chain seq x y z
N MET A 1 -15.62 1.93 15.33
CA MET A 1 -14.26 1.35 15.43
C MET A 1 -13.30 2.46 15.83
N ASN A 2 -12.28 2.23 16.66
CA ASN A 2 -11.29 3.29 16.89
C ASN A 2 -10.30 3.31 15.72
N ILE A 3 -10.14 4.45 15.06
CA ILE A 3 -9.21 4.66 13.95
C ILE A 3 -8.25 5.79 14.32
N GLU A 4 -6.98 5.60 13.99
CA GLU A 4 -5.91 6.57 14.19
C GLU A 4 -5.78 7.41 12.92
N ILE A 5 -5.87 8.75 13.05
CA ILE A 5 -5.53 9.68 11.97
C ILE A 5 -4.20 10.32 12.34
N VAL A 6 -3.25 10.21 11.41
CA VAL A 6 -1.90 10.77 11.53
C VAL A 6 -1.81 11.97 10.61
N GLU A 7 -1.36 13.10 11.17
CA GLU A 7 -1.15 14.37 10.47
C GLU A 7 0.33 14.61 10.14
N GLU A 8 1.23 13.75 10.63
CA GLU A 8 2.65 13.79 10.29
C GLU A 8 2.89 13.10 8.95
N PRO A 9 3.49 13.80 7.96
CA PRO A 9 3.71 13.22 6.64
C PRO A 9 4.61 11.99 6.66
N ILE A 10 4.30 11.01 5.82
CA ILE A 10 5.16 9.85 5.56
C ILE A 10 5.45 9.73 4.07
N ARG A 11 6.73 9.49 3.74
CA ARG A 11 7.21 9.34 2.36
C ARG A 11 7.52 7.89 2.08
N PHE A 12 7.20 7.47 0.86
CA PHE A 12 7.53 6.16 0.34
C PHE A 12 8.37 6.31 -0.92
N HIS A 13 9.40 5.47 -1.02
CA HIS A 13 10.16 5.26 -2.24
C HIS A 13 10.21 3.76 -2.53
N LEU A 14 9.33 3.35 -3.43
CA LEU A 14 9.14 1.94 -3.79
C LEU A 14 9.71 1.67 -5.18
N HIS A 15 10.12 0.43 -5.41
CA HIS A 15 10.41 -0.10 -6.74
C HIS A 15 9.56 -1.34 -6.98
N GLY A 16 8.92 -1.43 -8.14
CA GLY A 16 7.83 -2.38 -8.32
C GLY A 16 7.21 -2.39 -9.71
N ILE A 17 6.02 -2.97 -9.80
CA ILE A 17 5.29 -3.15 -11.06
C ILE A 17 3.87 -2.62 -10.88
N GLY A 18 3.42 -1.81 -11.83
CA GLY A 18 2.06 -1.25 -11.89
C GLY A 18 1.19 -1.93 -12.94
N SER A 19 -0.13 -1.95 -12.70
CA SER A 19 -1.10 -2.38 -13.70
C SER A 19 -2.48 -1.74 -13.46
N VAL A 20 -3.32 -1.74 -14.49
CA VAL A 20 -4.74 -1.38 -14.37
C VAL A 20 -5.49 -2.60 -13.83
N VAL A 21 -6.43 -2.36 -12.93
CA VAL A 21 -7.28 -3.38 -12.32
C VAL A 21 -8.67 -3.31 -12.92
N GLU A 22 -8.98 -4.26 -13.79
CA GLU A 22 -10.32 -4.42 -14.35
C GLU A 22 -11.23 -5.16 -13.37
N ASN A 23 -12.52 -4.78 -13.35
CA ASN A 23 -13.57 -5.45 -12.58
C ASN A 23 -13.28 -5.56 -11.07
N GLU A 24 -12.53 -4.60 -10.51
CA GLU A 24 -12.17 -4.54 -9.08
C GLU A 24 -11.45 -5.79 -8.54
N ARG A 25 -10.79 -6.56 -9.41
CA ARG A 25 -10.04 -7.79 -9.04
C ARG A 25 -8.68 -7.48 -8.42
N PHE A 26 -8.65 -6.56 -7.46
CA PHE A 26 -7.42 -6.06 -6.82
C PHE A 26 -6.59 -7.16 -6.19
N GLY A 27 -7.23 -8.12 -5.49
CA GLY A 27 -6.52 -9.24 -4.88
C GLY A 27 -5.72 -10.05 -5.90
N GLU A 28 -6.35 -10.43 -7.00
CA GLU A 28 -5.71 -11.24 -8.04
C GLU A 28 -4.60 -10.49 -8.78
N VAL A 29 -4.87 -9.22 -9.15
CA VAL A 29 -3.87 -8.38 -9.81
C VAL A 29 -2.69 -8.13 -8.88
N GLY A 30 -2.93 -7.79 -7.61
CA GLY A 30 -1.90 -7.62 -6.60
C GLY A 30 -1.03 -8.86 -6.42
N PHE A 31 -1.64 -10.05 -6.31
CA PHE A 31 -0.89 -11.30 -6.19
C PHE A 31 -0.02 -11.57 -7.43
N ARG A 32 -0.56 -11.33 -8.64
CA ARG A 32 0.19 -11.48 -9.88
C ARG A 32 1.40 -10.53 -9.92
N LEU A 33 1.17 -9.24 -9.68
CA LEU A 33 2.22 -8.21 -9.70
C LEU A 33 3.29 -8.49 -8.64
N MET A 34 2.88 -8.90 -7.44
CA MET A 34 3.79 -9.30 -6.38
C MET A 34 4.69 -10.45 -6.82
N ASN A 35 4.12 -11.50 -7.42
CA ASN A 35 4.88 -12.65 -7.91
C ASN A 35 5.87 -12.24 -9.00
N GLU A 36 5.43 -11.46 -9.99
CA GLU A 36 6.28 -10.94 -11.07
C GLU A 36 7.44 -10.10 -10.51
N MET A 37 7.14 -9.16 -9.60
CA MET A 37 8.13 -8.31 -8.95
C MET A 37 9.19 -9.13 -8.20
N TRP A 38 8.78 -10.13 -7.40
CA TRP A 38 9.72 -10.96 -6.67
C TRP A 38 10.58 -11.84 -7.58
N GLN A 39 10.08 -12.27 -8.73
CA GLN A 39 10.91 -12.98 -9.72
C GLN A 39 12.03 -12.06 -10.23
N VAL A 40 11.72 -10.80 -10.53
CA VAL A 40 12.72 -9.81 -10.97
C VAL A 40 13.74 -9.51 -9.86
N VAL A 41 13.26 -9.23 -8.63
CA VAL A 41 14.12 -8.95 -7.46
C VAL A 41 15.07 -10.11 -7.18
N LYS A 42 14.58 -11.35 -7.18
CA LYS A 42 15.39 -12.55 -6.95
C LYS A 42 16.43 -12.75 -8.06
N LYS A 43 16.01 -12.63 -9.32
CA LYS A 43 16.91 -12.81 -10.47
C LYS A 43 18.05 -11.78 -10.49
N ALA A 44 17.76 -10.54 -10.12
CA ALA A 44 18.72 -9.45 -10.10
C ALA A 44 19.49 -9.33 -8.77
N THR A 45 19.21 -10.19 -7.77
CA THR A 45 19.86 -10.16 -6.44
C THR A 45 19.80 -8.76 -5.78
N ILE A 46 18.64 -8.11 -5.90
CA ILE A 46 18.42 -6.76 -5.36
C ILE A 46 18.25 -6.84 -3.85
N ALA A 47 18.92 -5.94 -3.12
CA ALA A 47 18.81 -5.87 -1.67
C ALA A 47 17.59 -5.02 -1.29
N THR A 48 16.58 -5.65 -0.67
CA THR A 48 15.30 -5.01 -0.32
C THR A 48 15.00 -5.14 1.17
N THR A 49 14.03 -4.37 1.67
CA THR A 49 13.54 -4.52 3.06
C THR A 49 12.82 -5.86 3.28
N GLY A 50 12.39 -6.54 2.20
CA GLY A 50 11.62 -7.77 2.27
C GLY A 50 10.10 -7.56 2.46
N ILE A 51 9.65 -6.30 2.54
CA ILE A 51 8.29 -5.92 2.89
C ILE A 51 7.50 -5.52 1.64
N ASN A 52 6.37 -6.17 1.41
CA ASN A 52 5.49 -5.87 0.27
C ASN A 52 4.62 -4.66 0.57
N HIS A 53 4.49 -3.78 -0.41
CA HIS A 53 3.59 -2.66 -0.41
C HIS A 53 2.63 -2.81 -1.59
N TRP A 54 1.32 -2.85 -1.31
CA TRP A 54 0.28 -2.79 -2.33
C TRP A 54 -0.32 -1.40 -2.30
N VAL A 55 -0.08 -0.64 -3.36
CA VAL A 55 -0.50 0.75 -3.49
C VAL A 55 -1.68 0.85 -4.44
N TYR A 56 -2.79 1.36 -3.91
CA TYR A 56 -4.02 1.65 -4.62
C TYR A 56 -3.99 3.09 -5.11
N MET A 57 -3.97 3.25 -6.43
CA MET A 57 -3.84 4.52 -7.12
C MET A 57 -5.19 4.95 -7.75
N PRO A 58 -5.31 6.19 -8.27
CA PRO A 58 -6.47 6.61 -9.04
C PRO A 58 -6.66 5.75 -10.30
N ASP A 59 -7.81 5.91 -10.96
CA ASP A 59 -8.12 5.29 -12.25
C ASP A 59 -8.00 3.76 -12.25
N HIS A 60 -8.36 3.14 -11.12
CA HIS A 60 -8.27 1.69 -10.90
C HIS A 60 -6.86 1.13 -11.13
N ARG A 61 -5.81 1.93 -10.91
CA ARG A 61 -4.44 1.44 -10.98
C ARG A 61 -3.99 0.87 -9.64
N MET A 62 -3.16 -0.15 -9.72
CA MET A 62 -2.49 -0.75 -8.59
C MET A 62 -1.00 -0.87 -8.88
N PHE A 63 -0.20 -0.63 -7.86
CA PHE A 63 1.25 -0.81 -7.92
C PHE A 63 1.67 -1.71 -6.76
N VAL A 64 2.49 -2.72 -7.04
CA VAL A 64 3.09 -3.56 -6.00
C VAL A 64 4.58 -3.31 -6.00
N GLY A 65 5.11 -2.92 -4.84
CA GLY A 65 6.51 -2.52 -4.70
C GLY A 65 7.15 -2.93 -3.39
N VAL A 66 8.47 -2.78 -3.34
CA VAL A 66 9.29 -2.93 -2.14
C VAL A 66 10.24 -1.75 -2.01
N GLU A 67 10.68 -1.49 -0.79
CA GLU A 67 11.79 -0.55 -0.55
C GLU A 67 13.13 -1.24 -0.78
N LEU A 68 14.06 -0.53 -1.40
CA LEU A 68 15.44 -0.98 -1.59
C LEU A 68 16.27 -0.58 -0.36
N ARG A 69 17.16 -1.46 0.11
CA ARG A 69 18.09 -1.12 1.22
C ARG A 69 19.18 -0.15 0.80
N SER A 70 19.46 -0.07 -0.51
CA SER A 70 20.49 0.79 -1.07
C SER A 70 19.96 1.42 -2.35
N PRO A 71 19.48 2.68 -2.31
CA PRO A 71 18.91 3.37 -3.47
C PRO A 71 19.92 3.65 -4.60
N GLN A 72 21.20 3.32 -4.38
CA GLN A 72 22.31 3.53 -5.32
C GLN A 72 22.72 2.23 -6.05
N GLN A 73 21.90 1.17 -6.06
CA GLN A 73 22.23 -0.01 -6.86
C GLN A 73 22.19 0.37 -8.36
N PRO A 74 23.31 0.30 -9.11
CA PRO A 74 23.42 0.90 -10.44
C PRO A 74 22.60 0.21 -11.55
N SER A 75 21.81 -0.81 -11.21
CA SER A 75 21.07 -1.61 -12.18
C SER A 75 19.79 -2.18 -11.56
N THR A 76 18.93 -1.32 -11.02
CA THR A 76 17.53 -1.73 -10.87
C THR A 76 17.02 -2.07 -12.27
N PRO A 77 16.53 -3.31 -12.51
CA PRO A 77 16.05 -3.70 -13.83
C PRO A 77 14.95 -2.76 -14.31
N ASP A 78 14.91 -2.44 -15.60
CA ASP A 78 13.90 -1.55 -16.21
C ASP A 78 12.45 -1.99 -15.91
N LEU A 79 12.25 -3.28 -15.60
CA LEU A 79 10.96 -3.85 -15.19
C LEU A 79 10.48 -3.39 -13.81
N LEU A 80 11.37 -2.91 -12.92
CA LEU A 80 11.00 -2.38 -11.62
C LEU A 80 10.97 -0.85 -11.69
N GLU A 81 9.78 -0.32 -11.95
CA GLU A 81 9.52 1.11 -12.01
C GLU A 81 9.62 1.73 -10.61
N PRO A 82 10.25 2.91 -10.47
CA PRO A 82 10.22 3.66 -9.22
C PRO A 82 8.85 4.31 -9.02
N LEU A 83 8.38 4.30 -7.77
CA LEU A 83 7.20 5.03 -7.33
C LEU A 83 7.52 5.78 -6.03
N GLU A 84 7.48 7.11 -6.12
CA GLU A 84 7.64 8.01 -4.97
C GLU A 84 6.32 8.74 -4.70
N PHE A 85 5.90 8.77 -3.43
CA PHE A 85 4.74 9.53 -3.00
C PHE A 85 4.81 9.86 -1.50
N GLU A 86 3.99 10.81 -1.09
CA GLU A 86 3.88 11.25 0.30
C GLU A 86 2.41 11.24 0.73
N LEU A 87 2.14 10.67 1.91
CA LEU A 87 0.85 10.81 2.57
C LEU A 87 0.97 11.95 3.58
N GLN A 88 0.40 13.12 3.25
CA GLN A 88 0.39 14.28 4.15
C GLN A 88 -0.41 14.02 5.43
N ARG A 89 -1.55 13.34 5.24
CA ARG A 89 -2.52 13.03 6.28
C ARG A 89 -3.17 11.70 5.92
N TYR A 90 -3.23 10.79 6.86
CA TYR A 90 -3.72 9.45 6.58
C TYR A 90 -4.33 8.80 7.82
N LEU A 91 -5.29 7.91 7.57
CA LEU A 91 -5.66 6.91 8.56
C LEU A 91 -4.60 5.82 8.59
N LYS A 92 -4.25 5.36 9.79
CA LYS A 92 -3.42 4.19 10.03
C LYS A 92 -4.23 3.13 10.77
N HIS A 93 -4.19 1.90 10.29
CA HIS A 93 -4.80 0.77 10.98
C HIS A 93 -3.97 -0.50 10.77
N VAL A 94 -3.71 -1.25 11.84
CA VAL A 94 -3.08 -2.57 11.75
C VAL A 94 -4.18 -3.63 11.80
N HIS A 95 -4.33 -4.37 10.71
CA HIS A 95 -5.14 -5.59 10.66
C HIS A 95 -4.26 -6.77 11.06
N VAL A 96 -4.74 -7.59 12.00
CA VAL A 96 -4.11 -8.86 12.37
C VAL A 96 -5.09 -9.97 12.07
N GLY A 97 -4.69 -10.88 11.18
CA GLY A 97 -5.51 -12.01 10.74
C GLY A 97 -5.46 -12.25 9.24
N PRO A 98 -6.32 -13.14 8.72
CA PRO A 98 -6.23 -13.63 7.35
C PRO A 98 -6.44 -12.52 6.31
N TYR A 99 -5.69 -12.56 5.21
CA TYR A 99 -5.81 -11.60 4.10
C TYR A 99 -7.19 -11.62 3.44
N GLN A 100 -7.91 -12.74 3.50
CA GLN A 100 -9.28 -12.86 2.99
C GLN A 100 -10.26 -11.93 3.72
N ALA A 101 -9.91 -11.45 4.92
CA ALA A 101 -10.72 -10.48 5.67
C ALA A 101 -10.42 -9.02 5.30
N LEU A 102 -9.34 -8.74 4.58
CA LEU A 102 -8.95 -7.37 4.19
C LEU A 102 -10.06 -6.64 3.40
N PRO A 103 -10.75 -7.25 2.41
CA PRO A 103 -11.80 -6.55 1.68
C PRO A 103 -12.93 -6.03 2.58
N GLN A 104 -13.32 -6.82 3.59
CA GLN A 104 -14.30 -6.36 4.58
C GLN A 104 -13.72 -5.29 5.49
N LYS A 105 -12.46 -5.44 5.93
CA LYS A 105 -11.77 -4.44 6.75
C LYS A 105 -11.70 -3.08 6.06
N TRP A 106 -11.40 -3.05 4.76
CA TRP A 106 -11.44 -1.83 3.95
C TRP A 106 -12.82 -1.19 3.90
N LYS A 107 -13.89 -1.98 3.73
CA LYS A 107 -15.26 -1.47 3.75
C LYS A 107 -15.58 -0.82 5.10
N ASP A 108 -15.22 -1.47 6.20
CA ASP A 108 -15.46 -0.96 7.55
C ASP A 108 -14.70 0.34 7.82
N LEU A 109 -13.43 0.41 7.41
CA LEU A 109 -12.59 1.62 7.55
C LEU A 109 -13.15 2.79 6.73
N LYS A 110 -13.54 2.54 5.48
CA LYS A 110 -14.16 3.55 4.61
C LYS A 110 -15.49 4.07 5.20
N ALA A 111 -16.32 3.17 5.72
CA ALA A 111 -17.58 3.54 6.37
C ALA A 111 -17.36 4.40 7.63
N GLU A 112 -16.38 4.04 8.45
CA GLU A 112 -16.00 4.84 9.64
C GLU A 112 -15.46 6.22 9.27
N LEU A 113 -14.61 6.33 8.24
CA LEU A 113 -14.13 7.62 7.74
C LEU A 113 -15.27 8.50 7.23
N ALA A 114 -16.19 7.92 6.45
CA ALA A 114 -17.37 8.63 5.97
C ALA A 114 -18.27 9.11 7.12
N ALA A 115 -18.48 8.28 8.15
CA ALA A 115 -19.26 8.65 9.34
C ALA A 115 -18.64 9.82 10.13
N ARG A 116 -17.32 10.03 10.00
CA ARG A 116 -16.59 11.16 10.61
C ARG A 116 -16.48 12.38 9.70
N GLY A 117 -17.06 12.33 8.49
CA GLY A 117 -16.96 13.39 7.49
C GLY A 117 -15.57 13.55 6.90
N GLU A 118 -14.75 12.51 6.94
CA GLU A 118 -13.42 12.51 6.34
C GLU A 118 -13.49 12.11 4.86
N THR A 119 -12.75 12.83 4.01
CA THR A 119 -12.67 12.53 2.57
C THR A 119 -11.41 11.74 2.26
N ILE A 120 -11.56 10.60 1.61
CA ILE A 120 -10.44 9.74 1.20
C ILE A 120 -9.69 10.41 0.03
N GLY A 121 -8.37 10.48 0.19
CA GLY A 121 -7.41 10.90 -0.84
C GLY A 121 -6.76 9.70 -1.54
N SER A 122 -5.68 9.98 -2.25
CA SER A 122 -4.91 8.99 -3.00
C SER A 122 -3.43 9.35 -3.02
N PRO A 123 -2.50 8.37 -3.10
CA PRO A 123 -2.74 6.92 -3.06
C PRO A 123 -3.02 6.40 -1.65
N SER A 124 -3.61 5.21 -1.54
CA SER A 124 -3.70 4.47 -0.26
C SER A 124 -2.94 3.15 -0.39
N LEU A 125 -2.55 2.50 0.70
CA LEU A 125 -1.74 1.28 0.61
C LEU A 125 -1.96 0.28 1.75
N GLU A 126 -1.55 -0.95 1.47
CA GLU A 126 -1.32 -2.01 2.45
C GLU A 126 0.19 -2.30 2.52
N ILE A 127 0.69 -2.44 3.74
CA ILE A 127 2.05 -2.86 4.04
C ILE A 127 1.96 -4.21 4.74
N TYR A 128 2.49 -5.25 4.09
CA TYR A 128 2.41 -6.61 4.59
C TYR A 128 3.60 -6.88 5.50
N GLY A 129 3.32 -7.23 6.77
CA GLY A 129 4.34 -7.56 7.76
C GLY A 129 5.14 -8.81 7.38
N HIS A 130 5.98 -9.28 8.30
CA HIS A 130 6.73 -10.51 8.07
C HIS A 130 5.78 -11.69 7.85
N HIS A 131 6.13 -12.52 6.86
CA HIS A 131 5.38 -13.75 6.57
C HIS A 131 5.33 -14.63 7.83
N CYS A 132 4.13 -15.12 8.13
CA CYS A 132 3.89 -16.09 9.19
C CYS A 132 3.01 -17.21 8.61
N ASP A 133 3.36 -18.47 8.91
CA ASP A 133 2.56 -19.61 8.45
C ASP A 133 1.21 -19.72 9.16
N ASP A 134 1.04 -19.02 10.29
CA ASP A 134 -0.21 -18.90 11.02
C ASP A 134 -1.03 -17.71 10.49
N PRO A 135 -2.12 -17.94 9.74
CA PRO A 135 -2.91 -16.86 9.14
C PRO A 135 -3.53 -15.92 10.18
N SER A 136 -3.69 -16.35 11.44
CA SER A 136 -4.24 -15.51 12.51
C SER A 136 -3.24 -14.46 13.02
N LYS A 137 -1.96 -14.59 12.66
CA LYS A 137 -0.87 -13.69 13.07
C LYS A 137 -0.32 -12.85 11.92
N LEU A 138 -0.91 -12.97 10.73
CA LEU A 138 -0.54 -12.13 9.60
C LEU A 138 -0.90 -10.69 9.90
N GLU A 139 0.08 -9.80 9.84
CA GLU A 139 -0.12 -8.38 10.06
C GLU A 139 -0.15 -7.65 8.71
N THR A 140 -1.10 -6.73 8.57
CA THR A 140 -1.19 -5.82 7.44
C THR A 140 -1.49 -4.43 7.95
N THR A 141 -0.56 -3.50 7.73
CA THR A 141 -0.81 -2.09 8.02
C THR A 141 -1.52 -1.47 6.83
N ILE A 142 -2.74 -0.99 7.05
CA ILE A 142 -3.55 -0.25 6.09
C ILE A 142 -3.33 1.24 6.34
N LEU A 143 -2.91 1.94 5.29
CA LEU A 143 -2.78 3.40 5.28
C LEU A 143 -3.75 3.96 4.24
N ILE A 144 -4.73 4.75 4.69
CA ILE A 144 -5.70 5.39 3.80
C ILE A 144 -5.39 6.87 3.76
N SER A 145 -4.99 7.38 2.59
CA SER A 145 -4.77 8.80 2.40
C SER A 145 -6.06 9.57 2.64
N LEU A 146 -5.97 10.72 3.29
CA LEU A 146 -7.09 11.62 3.53
C LEU A 146 -6.79 12.96 2.87
N GLN A 147 -7.81 13.59 2.31
CA GLN A 147 -7.67 14.96 1.84
C GLN A 147 -7.37 15.88 3.02
N THR A 148 -6.53 16.88 2.76
CA THR A 148 -6.33 17.97 3.71
C THR A 148 -7.66 18.71 3.85
N LYS A 149 -8.05 19.02 5.10
CA LYS A 149 -9.21 19.88 5.31
C LYS A 149 -8.86 21.25 4.73
N SER A 150 -9.55 21.66 3.67
CA SER A 150 -9.41 23.02 3.13
C SER A 150 -9.60 23.98 4.28
N LYS A 151 -8.56 24.74 4.62
CA LYS A 151 -8.74 25.92 5.47
C LYS A 151 -9.63 26.86 4.66
N ILE A 152 -10.91 26.91 5.02
CA ILE A 152 -11.77 28.01 4.60
C ILE A 152 -11.16 29.22 5.31
N THR A 153 -10.33 29.97 4.59
CA THR A 153 -9.90 31.29 5.03
C THR A 153 -11.16 32.16 4.98
N PRO A 154 -11.57 32.79 6.10
CA PRO A 154 -12.75 33.66 6.14
C PRO A 154 -12.59 34.88 5.23
#